data_AF-K5D547-F1
#
_entry.id   AF-K5D547-F1
#
_cell.length_a   1.000
_cell.length_b   1.000
_cell.length_c   1.000
_cell.angle_alpha   90.00
_cell.angle_beta   90.00
_cell.angle_gamma   90.00
#
_symmetry.space_group_name_H-M   'P 1'
#
loop_
_entity.id
_entity.type
_entity.pdbx_description
1 polymer ?
#
loop_
_entity_poly.entity_id
_entity_poly.type
_entity_poly.pdbx_seq_one_letter_code
_entity_poly.pdbx_strand_id
1 'polypeptide(L)'
;MATNQFANRTRQTLAWITSCGERVRSWYEDYRFGSIDENAQLGRRGEQAAAQLLRRKGLNVIAESESDRAGEIDLIALRKRPRLIVFVEVKTLSTTRPGHPADRVDENKQARITRAALRYLKRKKLLGITCRFDVVAVWWPRDEPRPTRVEHYESAFNAVGVDSFYG
;
A
#
# COMPACT_ATOMS: atom_id res chain seq x y z
N MET A 1 30.18 15.17 41.06
CA MET A 1 29.49 14.05 40.38
C MET A 1 27.95 14.11 40.50
N ALA A 2 27.31 15.30 40.47
CA ALA A 2 25.83 15.43 40.61
C ALA A 2 25.12 15.95 39.35
N THR A 3 25.86 16.47 38.37
CA THR A 3 25.33 17.06 37.13
C THR A 3 24.82 16.04 36.11
N ASN A 4 25.26 14.78 36.20
CA ASN A 4 24.95 13.74 35.21
C ASN A 4 23.57 13.08 35.46
N GLN A 5 23.03 13.16 36.67
CA GLN A 5 21.80 12.46 37.07
C GLN A 5 20.52 13.24 36.73
N PHE A 6 20.57 14.58 36.78
CA PHE A 6 19.46 15.46 36.37
C PHE A 6 19.26 15.49 34.85
N ALA A 7 20.35 15.54 34.07
CA ALA A 7 20.29 15.50 32.60
C ALA A 7 19.77 14.15 32.06
N ASN A 8 20.02 13.05 32.77
CA ASN A 8 19.51 11.73 32.39
C ASN A 8 17.99 11.61 32.66
N ARG A 9 17.50 12.22 33.74
CA ARG A 9 16.07 12.23 34.10
C ARG A 9 15.21 13.08 33.16
N THR A 10 15.73 14.22 32.68
CA THR A 10 15.05 15.07 31.69
C THR A 10 15.05 14.44 30.29
N ARG A 11 16.13 13.77 29.88
CA ARG A 11 16.15 12.96 28.64
C ARG A 11 15.18 11.79 28.67
N GLN A 12 15.08 11.09 29.81
CA GLN A 12 14.12 9.99 29.99
C GLN A 12 12.68 10.48 29.93
N THR A 13 12.33 11.58 30.60
CA THR A 13 10.96 12.12 30.58
C THR A 13 10.53 12.64 29.20
N LEU A 14 11.42 13.33 28.46
CA LEU A 14 11.15 13.69 27.06
C LEU A 14 10.96 12.46 26.17
N ALA A 15 11.79 11.42 26.32
CA ALA A 15 11.63 10.18 25.57
C ALA A 15 10.30 9.47 25.88
N TRP A 16 9.85 9.47 27.13
CA TRP A 16 8.56 8.90 27.55
C TRP A 16 7.35 9.68 27.02
N ILE A 17 7.40 11.02 27.02
CA ILE A 17 6.33 11.86 26.46
C ILE A 17 6.25 11.68 24.93
N THR A 18 7.39 11.68 24.24
CA THR A 18 7.45 11.43 22.80
C THR A 18 6.96 10.02 22.45
N SER A 19 7.39 8.99 23.21
CA SER A 19 6.92 7.61 23.06
C SER A 19 5.41 7.46 23.35
N CYS A 20 4.85 8.23 24.28
CA CYS A 20 3.41 8.27 24.52
C CYS A 20 2.68 8.88 23.32
N GLY A 21 3.18 9.98 22.77
CA GLY A 21 2.65 10.61 21.57
C GLY A 21 2.73 9.73 20.32
N GLU A 22 3.82 9.00 20.14
CA GLU A 22 4.00 8.05 19.03
C GLU A 22 3.06 6.84 19.15
N ARG A 23 2.89 6.29 20.36
CA ARG A 23 1.92 5.21 20.60
C ARG A 23 0.49 5.64 20.33
N VAL A 24 0.09 6.84 20.78
CA VAL A 24 -1.25 7.39 20.51
C VAL A 24 -1.45 7.63 19.01
N ARG A 25 -0.43 8.17 18.31
CA ARG A 25 -0.48 8.38 16.86
C ARG A 25 -0.60 7.05 16.11
N SER A 26 0.22 6.07 16.45
CA SER A 26 0.17 4.73 15.85
C SER A 26 -1.19 4.08 16.06
N TRP A 27 -1.72 4.12 17.28
CA TRP A 27 -3.05 3.61 17.60
C TRP A 27 -4.14 4.31 16.76
N TYR A 28 -4.09 5.64 16.66
CA TYR A 28 -5.06 6.40 15.87
C TYR A 28 -4.98 6.04 14.38
N GLU A 29 -3.78 5.89 13.83
CA GLU A 29 -3.60 5.49 12.43
C GLU A 29 -4.16 4.10 12.16
N ASP A 30 -3.87 3.13 13.04
CA ASP A 30 -4.37 1.77 12.92
C ASP A 30 -5.91 1.72 13.05
N TYR A 31 -6.47 2.47 14.01
CA TYR A 31 -7.92 2.59 14.18
C TYR A 31 -8.60 3.24 12.96
N ARG A 32 -8.02 4.35 12.46
CA ARG A 32 -8.65 5.19 11.43
C ARG A 32 -8.50 4.62 10.03
N PHE A 33 -7.37 3.95 9.75
CA PHE A 33 -6.95 3.55 8.41
C PHE A 33 -6.66 2.05 8.28
N GLY A 34 -6.85 1.28 9.34
CA GLY A 34 -6.65 -0.17 9.37
C GLY A 34 -5.32 -0.55 10.01
N SER A 35 -5.33 -1.65 10.76
CA SER A 35 -4.18 -2.22 11.45
C SER A 35 -3.38 -3.17 10.55
N ILE A 36 -2.11 -3.34 10.89
CA ILE A 36 -1.25 -4.34 10.27
C ILE A 36 -1.16 -5.55 11.19
N ASP A 37 -1.33 -6.75 10.62
CA ASP A 37 -1.14 -7.99 11.36
C ASP A 37 0.36 -8.34 11.40
N GLU A 38 0.95 -8.17 12.58
CA GLU A 38 2.38 -8.39 12.81
C GLU A 38 2.81 -9.84 12.54
N ASN A 39 1.88 -10.80 12.69
CA ASN A 39 2.13 -12.23 12.48
C ASN A 39 1.96 -12.67 11.02
N ALA A 40 1.42 -11.79 10.16
CA ALA A 40 1.23 -12.12 8.76
C ALA A 40 2.57 -12.15 8.01
N GLN A 41 2.58 -12.87 6.88
CA GLN A 41 3.73 -12.89 5.99
C GLN A 41 4.07 -11.47 5.49
N LEU A 42 5.34 -11.23 5.18
CA LEU A 42 5.85 -9.91 4.78
C LEU A 42 5.04 -9.28 3.63
N GLY A 43 4.65 -10.07 2.63
CA GLY A 43 3.81 -9.59 1.53
C GLY A 43 2.46 -9.04 2.00
N ARG A 44 1.77 -9.79 2.88
CA ARG A 44 0.48 -9.39 3.44
C ARG A 44 0.59 -8.14 4.33
N ARG A 45 1.65 -8.06 5.14
CA ARG A 45 1.97 -6.85 5.90
C ARG A 45 2.17 -5.64 4.98
N GLY A 46 2.85 -5.83 3.86
CA GLY A 46 3.01 -4.81 2.82
C GLY A 46 1.68 -4.35 2.22
N GLU A 47 0.80 -5.28 1.86
CA GLU A 47 -0.56 -4.96 1.39
C GLU A 47 -1.35 -4.13 2.42
N GLN A 48 -1.27 -4.49 3.70
CA GLN A 48 -1.94 -3.75 4.78
C GLN A 48 -1.36 -2.33 4.95
N ALA A 49 -0.03 -2.17 4.90
CA ALA A 49 0.61 -0.85 4.93
C ALA A 49 0.23 0.01 3.71
N ALA A 50 0.16 -0.61 2.53
CA ALA A 50 -0.30 0.04 1.31
C ALA A 50 -1.77 0.49 1.42
N ALA A 51 -2.65 -0.39 1.90
CA ALA A 51 -4.06 -0.06 2.15
C ALA A 51 -4.21 1.10 3.14
N GLN A 52 -3.42 1.11 4.22
CA GLN A 52 -3.39 2.20 5.19
C GLN A 52 -2.98 3.53 4.53
N LEU A 53 -1.92 3.53 3.69
CA LEU A 53 -1.49 4.71 2.93
C LEU A 53 -2.59 5.22 1.98
N LEU A 54 -3.23 4.32 1.21
CA LEU A 54 -4.29 4.70 0.28
C LEU A 54 -5.49 5.32 1.02
N ARG A 55 -5.89 4.75 2.16
CA ARG A 55 -6.94 5.30 3.01
C ARG A 55 -6.57 6.67 3.59
N ARG A 56 -5.32 6.87 4.00
CA ARG A 56 -4.79 8.21 4.39
C ARG A 56 -4.90 9.23 3.26
N LYS A 57 -4.69 8.80 2.01
CA LYS A 57 -4.88 9.62 0.80
C LYS A 57 -6.34 9.81 0.38
N GLY A 58 -7.31 9.36 1.19
CA GLY A 58 -8.73 9.54 0.93
C GLY A 58 -9.33 8.54 -0.07
N LEU A 59 -8.60 7.47 -0.41
CA LEU A 59 -9.11 6.37 -1.22
C LEU A 59 -9.82 5.34 -0.33
N ASN A 60 -10.97 4.84 -0.78
CA ASN A 60 -11.65 3.74 -0.09
C ASN A 60 -11.17 2.41 -0.67
N VAL A 61 -10.42 1.61 0.09
CA VAL A 61 -10.07 0.23 -0.33
C VAL A 61 -11.34 -0.62 -0.28
N ILE A 62 -11.75 -1.15 -1.44
CA ILE A 62 -13.00 -1.90 -1.63
C ILE A 62 -12.80 -3.40 -1.90
N ALA A 63 -11.58 -3.82 -2.21
CA ALA A 63 -11.18 -5.22 -2.26
C ALA A 63 -9.67 -5.34 -1.99
N GLU A 64 -9.27 -6.48 -1.43
CA GLU A 64 -7.89 -6.86 -1.15
C GLU A 64 -7.68 -8.29 -1.67
N SER A 65 -6.50 -8.58 -2.21
CA SER A 65 -6.12 -9.89 -2.77
C SER A 65 -7.16 -10.46 -3.74
N GLU A 66 -7.68 -9.64 -4.65
CA GLU A 66 -8.70 -10.03 -5.61
C GLU A 66 -8.08 -10.89 -6.71
N SER A 67 -8.52 -12.13 -6.85
CA SER A 67 -7.94 -13.08 -7.79
C SER A 67 -9.00 -13.83 -8.59
N ASP A 68 -8.72 -14.05 -9.87
CA ASP A 68 -9.43 -15.04 -10.68
C ASP A 68 -8.51 -15.66 -11.74
N ARG A 69 -9.07 -16.50 -12.62
CA ARG A 69 -8.32 -17.18 -13.69
C ARG A 69 -7.49 -16.25 -14.60
N ALA A 70 -7.77 -14.96 -14.64
CA ALA A 70 -7.03 -14.01 -15.46
C ALA A 70 -5.83 -13.39 -14.76
N GLY A 71 -5.78 -13.42 -13.44
CA GLY A 71 -4.73 -12.78 -12.65
C GLY A 71 -5.21 -12.34 -11.27
N GLU A 72 -4.29 -11.71 -10.56
CA GLU A 72 -4.46 -11.18 -9.21
C GLU A 72 -4.32 -9.66 -9.24
N ILE A 73 -5.00 -9.00 -8.29
CA ILE A 73 -4.89 -7.58 -7.99
C ILE A 73 -4.80 -7.45 -6.47
N ASP A 74 -3.71 -6.89 -5.98
CA ASP A 74 -3.44 -6.82 -4.54
C ASP A 74 -4.45 -5.93 -3.83
N LEU A 75 -4.72 -4.73 -4.35
CA LEU A 75 -5.73 -3.83 -3.79
C LEU A 75 -6.57 -3.18 -4.89
N ILE A 76 -7.86 -3.02 -4.62
CA ILE A 76 -8.77 -2.22 -5.44
C ILE A 76 -9.34 -1.10 -4.58
N ALA A 77 -9.20 0.13 -5.04
CA ALA A 77 -9.62 1.32 -4.34
C ALA A 77 -10.62 2.16 -5.15
N LEU A 78 -11.45 2.92 -4.46
CA LEU A 78 -12.45 3.82 -5.02
C LEU A 78 -12.23 5.24 -4.48
N ARG A 79 -11.99 6.18 -5.40
CA ARG A 79 -12.21 7.61 -5.14
C ARG A 79 -13.65 7.95 -5.52
N LYS A 80 -14.39 8.60 -4.63
CA LYS A 80 -15.80 8.94 -4.88
C LYS A 80 -15.96 10.20 -5.76
N ARG A 81 -15.05 11.17 -5.64
CA ARG A 81 -15.12 12.47 -6.33
C ARG A 81 -13.74 12.90 -6.84
N PRO A 82 -13.47 12.87 -8.16
CA PRO A 82 -14.29 12.21 -9.19
C PRO A 82 -14.34 10.69 -8.97
N ARG A 83 -15.37 10.03 -9.52
CA ARG A 83 -15.53 8.58 -9.45
C ARG A 83 -14.40 7.90 -10.24
N LEU A 84 -13.50 7.24 -9.53
CA LEU A 84 -12.32 6.58 -10.10
C LEU A 84 -12.08 5.25 -9.39
N ILE A 85 -11.90 4.19 -10.16
CA ILE A 85 -11.45 2.89 -9.64
C ILE A 85 -9.94 2.80 -9.83
N VAL A 86 -9.23 2.48 -8.76
CA VAL A 86 -7.77 2.36 -8.76
C VAL A 86 -7.42 0.90 -8.52
N PHE A 87 -6.73 0.29 -9.46
CA PHE A 87 -6.14 -1.04 -9.33
C PHE A 87 -4.69 -0.87 -8.91
N VAL A 88 -4.29 -1.51 -7.82
CA VAL A 88 -2.97 -1.27 -7.20
C VAL A 88 -2.23 -2.59 -7.08
N GLU A 89 -1.00 -2.59 -7.61
CA GLU A 89 0.01 -3.61 -7.30
C GLU A 89 0.84 -3.13 -6.10
N VAL A 90 1.12 -4.02 -5.16
CA VAL A 90 1.94 -3.74 -3.97
C VAL A 90 3.27 -4.48 -4.06
N LYS A 91 4.37 -3.73 -4.07
CA LYS A 91 5.73 -4.28 -4.03
C LYS A 91 6.32 -4.10 -2.64
N THR A 92 6.56 -5.21 -1.94
CA THR A 92 7.21 -5.19 -0.64
C THR A 92 8.69 -5.54 -0.78
N LEU A 93 9.56 -4.60 -0.43
CA LEU A 93 11.01 -4.73 -0.51
C LEU A 93 11.58 -4.97 0.89
N SER A 94 12.28 -6.08 1.09
CA SER A 94 12.93 -6.42 2.36
C SER A 94 14.29 -5.75 2.56
N THR A 95 14.74 -4.94 1.60
CA THR A 95 16.04 -4.25 1.66
C THR A 95 15.83 -2.75 1.80
N THR A 96 16.82 -2.05 2.37
CA THR A 96 16.83 -0.60 2.51
C THR A 96 17.31 0.14 1.26
N ARG A 97 17.79 -0.59 0.24
CA ARG A 97 18.25 0.02 -1.01
C ARG A 97 17.03 0.57 -1.78
N PRO A 98 17.11 1.80 -2.32
CA PRO A 98 16.06 2.32 -3.19
C PRO A 98 15.78 1.31 -4.31
N GLY A 99 14.51 0.99 -4.50
CA GLY A 99 14.08 0.17 -5.62
C GLY A 99 14.48 0.84 -6.93
N HIS A 100 15.13 0.09 -7.81
CA HIS A 100 15.62 0.59 -9.09
C HIS A 100 14.42 1.01 -9.96
N PRO A 101 14.55 1.94 -10.94
CA PRO A 101 13.51 2.19 -11.95
C PRO A 101 13.00 0.93 -12.69
N ALA A 102 13.75 -0.18 -12.60
CA ALA A 102 13.38 -1.50 -13.09
C ALA A 102 12.35 -2.23 -12.21
N ASP A 103 12.06 -1.73 -11.01
CA ASP A 103 10.98 -2.20 -10.12
C ASP A 103 9.60 -1.71 -10.58
N ARG A 104 9.47 -1.19 -11.79
CA ARG A 104 8.17 -1.04 -12.46
C ARG A 104 7.54 -2.42 -12.66
N VAL A 105 6.21 -2.46 -12.75
CA VAL A 105 5.48 -3.67 -13.12
C VAL A 105 5.92 -4.05 -14.53
N ASP A 106 6.47 -5.24 -14.75
CA ASP A 106 6.87 -5.67 -16.08
C ASP A 106 5.67 -5.82 -17.02
N GLU A 107 5.90 -5.84 -18.33
CA GLU A 107 4.83 -5.87 -19.33
C GLU A 107 3.89 -7.08 -19.18
N ASN A 108 4.42 -8.25 -18.78
CA ASN A 108 3.61 -9.45 -18.57
C ASN A 108 2.69 -9.29 -17.37
N LYS A 109 3.19 -8.74 -16.26
CA LYS A 109 2.40 -8.45 -15.06
C LYS A 109 1.39 -7.32 -15.34
N GLN A 110 1.76 -6.28 -16.12
CA GLN A 110 0.83 -5.24 -16.56
C GLN A 110 -0.35 -5.82 -17.36
N ALA A 111 -0.08 -6.74 -18.30
CA ALA A 111 -1.10 -7.41 -19.09
C ALA A 111 -2.03 -8.28 -18.22
N ARG A 112 -1.46 -9.03 -17.26
CA ARG A 112 -2.25 -9.84 -16.30
C ARG A 112 -3.16 -8.97 -15.44
N ILE A 113 -2.64 -7.88 -14.88
CA ILE A 113 -3.41 -6.94 -14.06
C ILE A 113 -4.49 -6.26 -14.90
N THR A 114 -4.18 -5.83 -16.13
CA THR A 114 -5.14 -5.20 -17.05
C THR A 114 -6.31 -6.16 -17.33
N ARG A 115 -6.03 -7.43 -17.59
CA ARG A 115 -7.05 -8.46 -17.83
C ARG A 115 -7.89 -8.75 -16.58
N ALA A 116 -7.26 -8.85 -15.42
CA ALA A 116 -7.95 -9.03 -14.14
C ALA A 116 -8.86 -7.84 -13.84
N ALA A 117 -8.39 -6.62 -14.07
CA ALA A 117 -9.14 -5.38 -13.87
C ALA A 117 -10.38 -5.34 -14.79
N LEU A 118 -10.22 -5.64 -16.08
CA LEU A 118 -11.34 -5.70 -17.02
C LEU A 118 -12.41 -6.69 -16.57
N ARG A 119 -12.02 -7.88 -16.10
CA ARG A 119 -12.95 -8.89 -15.60
C ARG A 119 -13.62 -8.46 -14.30
N TYR A 120 -12.88 -7.84 -13.39
CA TYR A 120 -13.44 -7.24 -12.18
C TYR A 120 -14.52 -6.22 -12.53
N LEU A 121 -14.23 -5.29 -13.44
CA LEU A 121 -15.17 -4.26 -13.89
C LEU A 121 -16.42 -4.87 -14.52
N LYS A 122 -16.27 -5.88 -15.40
CA LYS A 122 -17.40 -6.61 -16.00
C LYS A 122 -18.28 -7.26 -14.93
N ARG A 123 -17.69 -8.06 -14.03
CA ARG A 123 -18.43 -8.79 -12.97
C ARG A 123 -19.15 -7.85 -12.01
N LYS A 124 -18.55 -6.70 -11.69
CA LYS A 124 -19.12 -5.71 -10.77
C LYS A 124 -20.03 -4.69 -11.46
N LYS A 125 -20.24 -4.79 -12.78
CA LYS A 125 -21.03 -3.84 -13.60
C LYS A 125 -20.51 -2.39 -13.49
N LEU A 126 -19.19 -2.24 -13.54
CA LEU A 126 -18.46 -0.97 -13.38
C LEU A 126 -17.79 -0.49 -14.67
N LEU A 127 -18.13 -1.09 -15.81
CA LEU A 127 -17.67 -0.61 -17.12
C LEU A 127 -18.10 0.84 -17.35
N GLY A 128 -17.26 1.62 -18.04
CA GLY A 128 -17.47 3.04 -18.29
C GLY A 128 -17.02 3.98 -17.16
N ILE A 129 -16.66 3.45 -15.99
CA ILE A 129 -16.02 4.24 -14.92
C ILE A 129 -14.54 4.38 -15.23
N THR A 130 -14.00 5.60 -15.07
CA THR A 130 -12.56 5.85 -15.20
C THR A 130 -11.78 4.95 -14.25
N CYS A 131 -10.75 4.31 -14.78
CA CYS A 131 -9.83 3.50 -13.98
C CYS A 131 -8.39 4.00 -14.09
N ARG A 132 -7.57 3.63 -13.10
CA ARG A 132 -6.14 3.94 -13.03
C ARG A 132 -5.40 2.73 -12.48
N PHE A 133 -4.18 2.51 -12.96
CA PHE A 133 -3.28 1.48 -12.44
C PHE A 133 -2.14 2.14 -11.67
N ASP A 134 -2.04 1.80 -10.39
CA ASP A 134 -1.07 2.39 -9.47
C ASP A 134 -0.13 1.30 -8.94
N VAL A 135 1.00 1.73 -8.40
CA VAL A 135 1.93 0.87 -7.65
C VAL A 135 2.15 1.48 -6.27
N VAL A 136 2.15 0.64 -5.24
CA VAL A 136 2.64 1.03 -3.91
C VAL A 136 3.89 0.23 -3.58
N ALA A 137 4.99 0.93 -3.34
CA ALA A 137 6.23 0.34 -2.88
C ALA A 137 6.33 0.47 -1.36
N VAL A 138 6.66 -0.63 -0.68
CA VAL A 138 6.76 -0.74 0.77
C VAL A 138 8.15 -1.25 1.13
N TRP A 139 8.99 -0.40 1.71
CA TRP A 139 10.31 -0.81 2.19
C TRP A 139 10.18 -1.28 3.63
N TRP A 140 10.32 -2.58 3.81
CA TRP A 140 10.11 -3.25 5.09
C TRP A 140 11.25 -4.25 5.38
N PRO A 141 12.38 -3.78 5.94
CA PRO A 141 13.44 -4.65 6.41
C PRO A 141 12.90 -5.69 7.42
N ARG A 142 13.39 -6.93 7.36
CA ARG A 142 12.81 -8.05 8.11
C ARG A 142 12.75 -7.82 9.63
N ASP A 143 13.73 -7.10 10.15
CA ASP A 143 13.89 -6.86 11.59
C ASP A 143 13.13 -5.63 12.09
N GLU A 144 12.41 -4.94 11.21
CA GLU A 144 11.65 -3.72 11.56
C GLU A 144 10.18 -4.04 11.87
N PRO A 145 9.61 -3.51 12.96
CA PRO A 145 8.21 -3.73 13.33
C PRO A 145 7.23 -2.98 12.42
N ARG A 146 7.71 -1.97 11.67
CA ARG A 146 6.92 -1.10 10.78
C ARG A 146 7.70 -0.85 9.49
N PRO A 147 7.03 -0.48 8.38
CA PRO A 147 7.74 -0.15 7.15
C PRO A 147 8.53 1.15 7.36
N THR A 148 9.76 1.16 6.87
CA THR A 148 10.64 2.35 6.92
C THR A 148 10.21 3.42 5.91
N ARG A 149 9.55 3.01 4.82
CA ARG A 149 9.03 3.90 3.77
C ARG A 149 7.88 3.23 3.06
N VAL A 150 6.86 4.03 2.72
CA VAL A 150 5.74 3.60 1.88
C VAL A 150 5.50 4.68 0.84
N GLU A 151 5.57 4.33 -0.44
CA GLU A 151 5.36 5.28 -1.54
C GLU A 151 4.29 4.79 -2.50
N HIS A 152 3.51 5.73 -3.00
CA HIS A 152 2.41 5.45 -3.91
C HIS A 152 2.62 6.21 -5.20
N TYR A 153 2.84 5.46 -6.28
CA TYR A 153 3.04 5.93 -7.64
C TYR A 153 1.71 5.83 -8.38
N GLU A 154 1.10 6.99 -8.61
CA GLU A 154 -0.14 7.09 -9.37
C GLU A 154 0.12 6.95 -10.87
N SER A 155 -0.81 6.33 -11.59
CA SER A 155 -0.70 6.11 -13.05
C SER A 155 0.64 5.45 -13.41
N ALA A 156 1.02 4.42 -12.64
CA ALA A 156 2.30 3.73 -12.79
C ALA A 156 2.45 3.07 -14.17
N PHE A 157 1.34 2.67 -14.79
CA PHE A 157 1.27 2.20 -16.16
C PHE A 157 -0.14 2.39 -16.76
N ASN A 158 -0.25 2.29 -18.08
CA ASN A 158 -1.53 2.30 -18.80
C ASN A 158 -2.03 0.86 -19.00
N ALA A 159 -3.34 0.68 -19.20
CA ALA A 159 -3.88 -0.60 -19.61
C ALA A 159 -3.19 -1.09 -20.90
N VAL A 160 -2.69 -2.33 -20.91
CA VAL A 160 -2.05 -2.97 -22.07
C VAL A 160 -2.75 -4.26 -22.48
N GLY A 161 -2.66 -4.62 -23.75
CA GLY A 161 -3.17 -5.91 -24.26
C GLY A 161 -4.70 -6.05 -24.27
N VAL A 162 -5.43 -4.94 -24.34
CA VAL A 162 -6.91 -4.94 -24.44
C VAL A 162 -7.43 -5.32 -25.84
N ASP A 163 -6.61 -5.18 -26.88
CA ASP A 163 -7.02 -5.39 -28.28
C ASP A 163 -7.14 -6.88 -28.67
N SER A 164 -6.47 -7.78 -27.94
CA SER A 164 -6.47 -9.22 -28.24
C SER A 164 -7.58 -10.03 -27.56
N PHE A 165 -8.53 -9.38 -26.88
CA PHE A 165 -9.66 -10.04 -26.18
C PHE A 165 -11.02 -9.86 -26.84
N TYR A 166 -11.11 -9.08 -27.92
CA TYR A 166 -12.31 -8.93 -28.74
C TYR A 166 -12.29 -9.81 -30.01
N GLY A 167 -11.32 -10.72 -30.12
CA GLY A 167 -11.31 -11.81 -31.10
C GLY A 167 -12.04 -13.05 -30.59
#